data_AF-A0A2N2PY64-F1
#
_entry.id   AF-A0A2N2PY64-F1
#
_cell.length_a   1.000
_cell.length_b   1.000
_cell.length_c   1.000
_cell.angle_alpha   90.00
_cell.angle_beta   90.00
_cell.angle_gamma   90.00
#
_symmetry.space_group_name_H-M   'P 1'
#
loop_
_entity.id
_entity.type
_entity.pdbx_description
1 polymer ?
#
loop_
_entity_poly.entity_id
_entity_poly.type
_entity_poly.pdbx_seq_one_letter_code
_entity_poly.pdbx_strand_id
1 'polypeptide(L)'
;MTGPIIFLDTLLHAITHAGQYNKNDQFRPYVGDAARAVNPKTPGSILVSTTLDELSLDGNCSLREAIQAANQDHAVDMCAAGSGCDRL
;
A
#
# COMPACT_ATOMS: atom_id res chain seq x y z
N MET A 1 -9.26 -35.03 26.62
CA MET A 1 -8.49 -34.08 27.44
C MET A 1 -7.26 -33.72 26.62
N THR A 2 -7.38 -32.72 25.72
CA THR A 2 -6.71 -31.38 25.80
C THR A 2 -5.19 -31.50 25.57
N GLY A 3 -4.50 -30.92 24.59
CA GLY A 3 -4.71 -29.90 23.55
C GLY A 3 -3.41 -29.79 22.68
N PRO A 4 -3.32 -28.85 21.71
CA PRO A 4 -2.44 -28.94 20.54
C PRO A 4 -1.06 -28.25 20.65
N ILE A 5 -0.22 -28.56 19.66
CA ILE A 5 1.09 -28.01 19.29
C ILE A 5 1.02 -26.49 19.03
N ILE A 6 2.19 -25.84 19.03
CA ILE A 6 2.57 -24.48 18.58
C ILE A 6 2.61 -23.46 19.73
N PHE A 7 3.72 -22.70 19.90
CA PHE A 7 3.82 -21.32 20.47
C PHE A 7 5.27 -20.96 20.91
N LEU A 8 6.26 -21.05 20.01
CA LEU A 8 7.59 -20.43 20.23
C LEU A 8 8.01 -19.44 19.12
N ASP A 9 7.12 -19.10 18.20
CA ASP A 9 7.34 -18.15 17.10
C ASP A 9 6.80 -16.73 17.39
N THR A 10 6.09 -16.55 18.51
CA THR A 10 5.41 -15.29 18.85
C THR A 10 6.30 -14.32 19.62
N LEU A 11 7.47 -14.75 20.10
CA LEU A 11 8.39 -13.88 20.86
C LEU A 11 9.34 -13.06 19.96
N LEU A 12 9.44 -13.36 18.66
CA LEU A 12 10.32 -12.61 17.73
C LEU A 12 9.62 -11.42 17.06
N HIS A 13 8.31 -11.26 17.21
CA HIS A 13 7.56 -10.13 16.63
C HIS A 13 7.46 -8.90 17.56
N ALA A 14 8.05 -8.94 18.75
CA ALA A 14 7.93 -7.87 19.75
C ALA A 14 9.08 -6.84 19.75
N ILE A 15 10.14 -7.00 18.96
CA ILE A 15 11.36 -6.15 19.04
C ILE A 15 11.49 -5.10 17.91
N THR A 16 10.39 -4.49 17.46
CA THR A 16 10.49 -3.39 16.47
C THR A 16 9.59 -2.19 16.76
N HIS A 17 9.40 -1.84 18.05
CA HIS A 17 8.60 -0.67 18.47
C HIS A 17 9.38 0.39 19.25
N ALA A 18 10.68 0.59 19.00
CA ALA A 18 11.39 1.77 19.51
C ALA A 18 11.38 2.88 18.45
N GLY A 19 10.70 3.99 18.76
CA GLY A 19 10.19 4.94 17.78
C GLY A 19 11.16 5.97 17.20
N GLN A 20 10.63 6.73 16.23
CA GLN A 20 10.84 8.17 16.02
C GLN A 20 9.61 8.71 15.21
N TYR A 21 8.55 9.17 15.89
CA TYR A 21 7.51 9.99 15.25
C TYR A 21 7.90 11.46 15.39
N ASN A 22 7.85 12.22 14.30
CA ASN A 22 8.37 13.59 14.17
C ASN A 22 7.35 14.63 14.66
N LYS A 23 7.80 15.67 15.38
CA LYS A 23 7.02 16.75 15.98
C LYS A 23 6.29 17.68 14.97
N ASN A 24 6.37 17.40 13.68
CA ASN A 24 5.75 18.19 12.61
C ASN A 24 4.48 17.53 12.03
N ASP A 25 3.87 16.59 12.76
CA ASP A 25 2.51 16.10 12.50
C ASP A 25 1.50 17.25 12.47
N GLN A 26 1.19 17.75 11.27
CA GLN A 26 0.02 18.58 11.02
C GLN A 26 -1.01 17.74 10.26
N PHE A 27 -2.15 17.54 10.93
CA PHE A 27 -3.44 17.05 10.45
C PHE A 27 -3.80 15.57 10.71
N ARG A 28 -4.28 15.32 11.94
CA ARG A 28 -5.25 14.25 12.29
C ARG A 28 -6.65 14.92 12.38
N PRO A 29 -7.84 14.25 12.30
CA PRO A 29 -8.12 12.83 12.55
C PRO A 29 -9.22 12.18 11.66
N TYR A 30 -9.18 10.85 11.46
CA TYR A 30 -10.41 10.06 11.22
C TYR A 30 -10.79 9.41 12.55
N VAL A 31 -11.95 9.79 13.09
CA VAL A 31 -12.56 9.20 14.29
C VAL A 31 -13.47 8.06 13.84
N GLY A 32 -13.22 6.86 14.36
CA GLY A 32 -13.98 5.65 14.07
C GLY A 32 -13.07 4.42 14.08
N ASP A 33 -13.05 3.75 15.23
CA ASP A 33 -12.83 2.30 15.39
C ASP A 33 -11.37 1.81 15.32
N ALA A 34 -10.82 1.57 16.52
CA ALA A 34 -9.66 0.71 16.82
C ALA A 34 -8.50 0.73 15.80
N ALA A 35 -7.72 1.83 15.83
CA ALA A 35 -6.30 1.91 15.51
C ALA A 35 -5.68 0.71 14.77
N ARG A 36 -6.11 0.45 13.53
CA ARG A 36 -5.21 -0.11 12.53
C ARG A 36 -4.09 0.92 12.43
N ALA A 37 -2.86 0.54 12.70
CA ALA A 37 -1.71 1.38 12.39
C ALA A 37 -1.68 1.58 10.87
N VAL A 38 -2.47 2.52 10.36
CA VAL A 38 -2.33 3.01 9.00
C VAL A 38 -1.03 3.80 9.06
N ASN A 39 0.07 3.15 8.70
CA ASN A 39 1.31 3.86 8.40
C ASN A 39 0.91 5.02 7.48
N PRO A 40 1.17 6.29 7.85
CA PRO A 40 0.80 7.42 7.01
C PRO A 40 1.35 7.18 5.61
N LYS A 41 0.46 6.74 4.72
CA LYS A 41 0.81 6.31 3.38
C LYS A 41 1.14 7.55 2.60
N THR A 42 2.40 7.69 2.23
CA THR A 42 2.83 8.72 1.29
C THR A 42 1.99 8.58 0.02
N PRO A 43 1.46 9.67 -0.56
CA PRO A 43 0.77 9.59 -1.85
C PRO A 43 1.68 8.87 -2.85
N GLY A 44 1.22 7.74 -3.38
CA GLY A 44 1.93 7.00 -4.41
C GLY A 44 1.93 7.80 -5.71
N SER A 45 3.06 7.85 -6.40
CA SER A 45 3.12 8.40 -7.75
C SER A 45 2.55 7.39 -8.74
N ILE A 46 1.72 7.86 -9.67
CA ILE A 46 1.31 7.09 -10.85
C ILE A 46 2.31 7.42 -11.96
N LEU A 47 3.16 6.45 -12.32
CA LEU A 47 4.11 6.62 -13.41
C LEU A 47 3.41 6.38 -14.74
N VAL A 48 3.67 7.28 -15.70
CA VAL A 48 3.12 7.26 -17.05
C VAL A 48 4.29 7.57 -18.00
N SER A 49 4.51 6.75 -19.02
CA SER A 49 5.60 6.92 -19.99
C SER A 49 5.14 7.49 -21.33
N THR A 50 3.83 7.47 -21.61
CA THR A 50 3.25 8.02 -22.83
C THR A 50 2.03 8.89 -22.55
N THR A 51 1.88 9.96 -23.34
CA THR A 51 0.67 10.80 -23.31
C THR A 51 -0.42 10.31 -24.27
N LEU A 52 -0.13 9.27 -25.05
CA LEU A 52 -1.14 8.62 -25.87
C LEU A 52 -2.16 7.95 -24.94
N ASP A 53 -3.44 8.12 -25.23
CA ASP A 53 -4.50 7.40 -24.55
C ASP A 53 -4.74 6.07 -25.28
N GLU A 54 -4.37 4.98 -24.63
CA GLU A 54 -4.40 3.66 -25.26
C GLU A 54 -4.50 2.51 -24.23
N LEU A 55 -4.53 1.27 -24.74
CA LEU A 55 -4.53 0.01 -23.99
C LEU A 55 -3.74 -1.09 -24.74
N SER A 56 -2.80 -0.70 -25.61
CA SER A 56 -2.07 -1.67 -26.43
C SER A 56 -0.89 -2.22 -25.62
N LEU A 57 -0.59 -3.51 -25.77
CA LEU A 57 0.58 -4.13 -25.13
C LEU A 57 1.85 -3.84 -25.93
N ASP A 58 2.31 -2.59 -25.87
CA ASP A 58 3.44 -2.11 -26.67
C ASP A 58 4.67 -1.72 -25.83
N GLY A 59 4.59 -1.89 -24.51
CA GLY A 59 5.65 -1.59 -23.56
C GLY A 59 5.61 -0.16 -23.04
N ASN A 60 4.58 0.61 -23.37
CA ASN A 60 4.32 1.89 -22.74
C ASN A 60 3.39 1.76 -21.54
N CYS A 61 3.27 2.85 -20.79
CA CYS A 61 2.31 2.99 -19.72
C CYS A 61 1.57 4.30 -19.95
N SER A 62 0.38 4.21 -20.54
CA SER A 62 -0.54 5.34 -20.71
C SER A 62 -1.22 5.68 -19.38
N LEU A 63 -1.82 6.87 -19.30
CA LEU A 63 -2.57 7.28 -18.11
C LEU A 63 -3.73 6.30 -17.81
N ARG A 64 -4.38 5.78 -18.85
CA ARG A 64 -5.50 4.86 -18.70
C ARG A 64 -5.04 3.51 -18.11
N GLU A 65 -3.93 2.98 -18.59
CA GLU A 65 -3.34 1.74 -18.06
C GLU A 65 -2.84 1.92 -16.63
N ALA A 66 -2.19 3.05 -16.34
CA ALA A 66 -1.67 3.33 -15.01
C ALA A 66 -2.78 3.41 -13.95
N ILE A 67 -3.94 3.99 -14.31
CA ILE A 67 -5.13 4.02 -13.45
C ILE A 67 -5.69 2.60 -13.26
N GLN A 68 -5.73 1.78 -14.31
CA GLN A 68 -6.18 0.39 -14.20
C GLN A 68 -5.26 -0.42 -13.28
N ALA A 69 -3.95 -0.26 -13.42
CA ALA A 69 -2.96 -0.94 -12.59
C ALA A 69 -3.06 -0.54 -11.11
N ALA A 70 -3.29 0.75 -10.85
CA ALA A 70 -3.50 1.27 -9.51
C ALA A 70 -4.78 0.72 -8.85
N ASN A 71 -5.91 0.75 -9.56
CA ASN A 71 -7.21 0.32 -9.00
C ASN A 71 -7.30 -1.20 -8.78
N GLN A 72 -6.60 -1.98 -9.59
CA GLN A 72 -6.61 -3.45 -9.49
C GLN A 72 -5.50 -3.98 -8.58
N ASP A 73 -4.60 -3.11 -8.13
CA ASP A 73 -3.39 -3.48 -7.40
C ASP A 73 -2.57 -4.56 -8.16
N HIS A 74 -2.52 -4.44 -9.49
CA HIS A 74 -1.91 -5.41 -10.39
C HIS A 74 -1.23 -4.70 -11.57
N ALA A 75 -0.12 -5.24 -12.08
CA ALA A 75 0.58 -4.64 -13.22
C ALA A 75 -0.26 -4.71 -14.50
N VAL A 76 -0.22 -3.65 -15.32
CA VAL A 76 -0.87 -3.59 -16.64
C VAL A 76 0.17 -3.08 -17.63
N ASP A 77 0.50 -3.90 -18.63
CA ASP A 77 1.67 -3.69 -19.50
C ASP A 77 2.93 -3.31 -18.69
N MET A 78 3.53 -2.15 -18.98
CA MET A 78 4.70 -1.62 -18.25
C MET A 78 4.32 -0.69 -17.08
N CYS A 79 3.04 -0.60 -16.73
CA CYS A 79 2.58 0.05 -15.52
C CYS A 79 2.72 -0.89 -14.30
N ALA A 80 3.46 -0.44 -13.30
CA ALA A 80 3.55 -1.15 -12.02
C ALA A 80 2.18 -1.20 -11.33
N ALA A 81 1.95 -2.25 -10.55
CA ALA A 81 0.79 -2.37 -9.69
C ALA A 81 0.63 -1.15 -8.78
N GLY A 82 -0.61 -0.95 -8.33
CA GLY A 82 -0.88 -0.13 -7.16
C GLY A 82 0.10 -0.42 -6.02
N SER A 83 0.40 0.63 -5.27
CA SER A 83 1.16 0.47 -4.03
C SER A 83 0.41 1.06 -2.87
N GLY A 84 -0.85 1.51 -3.05
CA GLY A 84 -1.72 2.17 -2.07
C GLY A 84 -2.28 1.21 -1.03
N CYS A 85 -2.62 1.71 0.17
CA CYS A 85 -3.51 0.95 1.05
C CYS A 85 -4.88 1.62 0.92
N ASP A 86 -5.84 0.92 0.32
CA ASP A 86 -7.18 1.45 0.18
C ASP A 86 -7.80 1.65 1.56
N ARG A 87 -8.42 2.82 1.77
CA ARG A 87 -9.21 3.07 2.97
C ARG A 87 -10.59 2.48 2.72
N LEU A 88 -11.00 1.56 3.59
CA LEU A 88 -12.35 1.02 3.65
C LEU A 88 -13.33 2.10 4.09
#